data_AF-A0A2H0YJ91-F1
#
_entry.id   AF-A0A2H0YJ91-F1
#
_cell.length_a   1.000
_cell.length_b   1.000
_cell.length_c   1.000
_cell.angle_alpha   90.00
_cell.angle_beta   90.00
_cell.angle_gamma   90.00
#
_symmetry.space_group_name_H-M   'P 1'
#
loop_
_entity.id
_entity.type
_entity.pdbx_description
1 polymer ?
#
loop_
_entity_poly.entity_id
_entity_poly.type
_entity_poly.pdbx_seq_one_letter_code
_entity_poly.pdbx_strand_id
1 'polypeptide(L)'
;MNSHRCCTRQLLVLLLIISSIVTTFALAADDSEKAGVLQFTAHPDGTFSVISQSAPLEMLLSRIRETTNVDIYIDGASKKRPVSINVKNISLIQLLRRIAGANYAMVYDGLTVSALHVLPKGKTQSANGDIAISEFSGQVKITNQRARMFFTPANKSKSAIDSYINKRHEALSKLSEENPNKELHAQISFKGYLSADQVIALVNENQLDPVTLNIGWKENGGGYDLKQGEAIELAIKSAAAHHERFIAELQEDANMQVTNLRQQGISDVQMQSELAFQQNANDMNSVFHSKGVPFYGVRVAATAKQLQALTSNDRKIRLVDPLWGGSVEDEIANVYPTTKIAIPLVPDNETFIPEITEDRK
;
A
#
# COMPACT_ATOMS: atom_id res chain seq x y z
N MET A 1 -80.51 15.62 -18.59
CA MET A 1 -81.07 16.91 -19.05
C MET A 1 -79.91 17.81 -19.46
N ASN A 2 -79.92 18.25 -20.72
CA ASN A 2 -79.39 19.49 -21.35
C ASN A 2 -78.09 20.10 -20.79
N SER A 3 -77.08 20.49 -21.58
CA SER A 3 -77.10 21.34 -22.78
C SER A 3 -75.68 21.34 -23.38
N HIS A 4 -75.43 20.94 -24.64
CA HIS A 4 -75.53 21.69 -25.90
C HIS A 4 -74.59 22.92 -26.09
N ARG A 5 -73.82 22.82 -27.21
CA ARG A 5 -73.35 23.85 -28.19
C ARG A 5 -72.09 24.64 -27.82
N CYS A 6 -70.99 24.62 -28.60
CA CYS A 6 -70.76 24.98 -30.03
C CYS A 6 -70.69 26.50 -30.26
N CYS A 7 -69.48 27.01 -30.57
CA CYS A 7 -69.15 28.11 -31.51
C CYS A 7 -67.67 28.52 -31.29
N THR A 8 -66.67 28.13 -32.09
CA THR A 8 -66.21 28.65 -33.39
C THR A 8 -66.13 30.19 -33.57
N ARG A 9 -64.88 30.66 -33.68
CA ARG A 9 -64.25 31.37 -34.84
C ARG A 9 -64.04 32.90 -34.82
N GLN A 10 -62.87 33.26 -35.40
CA GLN A 10 -62.43 34.50 -36.07
C GLN A 10 -61.68 35.53 -35.19
N LEU A 11 -60.60 36.22 -35.61
CA LEU A 11 -59.87 36.44 -36.89
C LEU A 11 -58.48 37.03 -36.46
N LEU A 12 -57.31 36.52 -36.86
CA LEU A 12 -56.52 36.84 -38.07
C LEU A 12 -55.62 38.13 -37.97
N VAL A 13 -54.34 37.92 -38.30
CA VAL A 13 -53.32 38.86 -38.84
C VAL A 13 -52.53 39.76 -37.87
N LEU A 14 -51.24 39.42 -37.68
CA LEU A 14 -50.17 40.28 -38.18
C LEU A 14 -48.96 39.44 -38.63
N LEU A 15 -48.70 39.49 -39.94
CA LEU A 15 -47.45 39.10 -40.59
C LEU A 15 -46.36 40.16 -40.30
N LEU A 16 -45.11 39.72 -40.43
CA LEU A 16 -44.03 40.35 -41.23
C LEU A 16 -42.88 41.12 -40.53
N ILE A 17 -41.67 40.62 -40.87
CA ILE A 17 -40.32 41.23 -41.00
C ILE A 17 -39.58 41.28 -39.64
N ILE A 18 -38.32 40.82 -39.46
CA ILE A 18 -37.13 41.13 -40.25
C ILE A 18 -36.05 40.02 -40.13
N SER A 19 -35.37 39.77 -41.26
CA SER A 19 -33.99 39.29 -41.47
C SER A 19 -33.56 37.86 -41.14
N SER A 20 -33.53 37.04 -42.20
CA SER A 20 -32.30 36.54 -42.85
C SER A 20 -30.99 36.57 -42.05
N ILE A 21 -30.34 35.42 -41.92
CA ILE A 21 -29.08 35.09 -42.62
C ILE A 21 -28.78 33.60 -42.38
N VAL A 22 -28.96 32.81 -43.44
CA VAL A 22 -28.19 31.60 -43.67
C VAL A 22 -26.77 32.08 -43.98
N THR A 23 -25.81 31.79 -43.11
CA THR A 23 -24.39 31.83 -43.47
C THR A 23 -23.84 30.42 -43.35
N THR A 24 -23.76 29.77 -44.50
CA THR A 24 -22.74 28.77 -44.80
C THR A 24 -21.38 29.46 -44.68
N PHE A 25 -20.57 29.07 -43.71
CA PHE A 25 -19.12 29.25 -43.79
C PHE A 25 -18.43 27.90 -43.71
N ALA A 26 -17.46 27.78 -44.60
CA ALA A 26 -16.69 26.62 -44.96
C ALA A 26 -15.75 26.16 -43.84
N LEU A 27 -15.25 24.93 -44.01
CA LEU A 27 -14.04 24.44 -43.38
C LEU A 27 -12.93 25.50 -43.38
N ALA A 28 -12.51 25.91 -42.19
CA ALA A 28 -11.10 26.06 -41.89
C ALA A 28 -10.75 24.87 -40.97
N ALA A 29 -9.77 24.07 -41.39
CA ALA A 29 -9.23 22.95 -40.64
C ALA A 29 -8.30 23.45 -39.51
N ASP A 30 -8.09 22.55 -38.55
CA ASP A 30 -7.18 22.57 -37.38
C ASP A 30 -7.53 23.54 -36.25
N ASP A 31 -7.91 23.12 -35.03
CA ASP A 31 -7.65 21.87 -34.31
C ASP A 31 -8.97 21.23 -33.82
N SER A 32 -9.48 20.21 -34.52
CA SER A 32 -10.39 19.27 -33.85
C SER A 32 -9.52 18.34 -33.00
N GLU A 33 -9.44 18.58 -31.70
CA GLU A 33 -9.03 17.54 -30.74
C GLU A 33 -9.86 16.29 -31.08
N LYS A 34 -9.20 15.26 -31.60
CA LYS A 34 -9.83 13.97 -31.87
C LYS A 34 -10.58 13.56 -30.61
N ALA A 35 -11.90 13.36 -30.71
CA ALA A 35 -12.71 12.83 -29.63
C ALA A 35 -11.96 11.62 -29.02
N GLY A 36 -11.61 11.71 -27.73
CA GLY A 36 -10.77 10.71 -27.09
C GLY A 36 -11.38 9.31 -27.27
N VAL A 37 -10.61 8.40 -27.85
CA VAL A 37 -11.07 7.02 -28.09
C VAL A 37 -11.10 6.30 -26.75
N LEU A 38 -12.26 5.79 -26.33
CA LEU A 38 -12.41 4.90 -25.17
C LEU A 38 -13.09 3.60 -25.60
N GLN A 39 -12.34 2.51 -25.55
CA GLN A 39 -12.86 1.14 -25.65
C GLN A 39 -12.72 0.47 -24.30
N PHE A 40 -13.82 -0.05 -23.78
CA PHE A 40 -13.88 -0.78 -22.51
C PHE A 40 -14.60 -2.09 -22.75
N THR A 41 -13.93 -3.20 -22.46
CA THR A 41 -14.47 -4.55 -22.62
C THR A 41 -14.33 -5.30 -21.30
N ALA A 42 -15.45 -5.78 -20.77
CA ALA A 42 -15.48 -6.74 -19.67
C ALA A 42 -15.62 -8.15 -20.24
N HIS A 43 -14.81 -9.07 -19.74
CA HIS A 43 -14.77 -10.46 -20.18
C HIS A 43 -15.53 -11.37 -19.21
N PRO A 44 -16.04 -12.54 -19.65
CA PRO A 44 -16.77 -13.48 -18.80
C PRO A 44 -15.96 -14.02 -17.62
N ASP A 45 -14.63 -14.01 -17.70
CA ASP A 45 -13.71 -14.43 -16.64
C ASP A 45 -13.50 -13.37 -15.54
N GLY A 46 -14.21 -12.24 -15.62
CA GLY A 46 -14.10 -11.12 -14.67
C GLY A 46 -12.90 -10.22 -14.92
N THR A 47 -12.21 -10.35 -16.06
CA THR A 47 -11.13 -9.45 -16.47
C THR A 47 -11.62 -8.33 -17.39
N PHE A 48 -10.78 -7.31 -17.57
CA PHE A 48 -11.09 -6.10 -18.31
C PHE A 48 -9.98 -5.76 -19.32
N SER A 49 -10.38 -5.31 -20.50
CA SER A 49 -9.52 -4.69 -21.50
C SER A 49 -9.94 -3.23 -21.72
N VAL A 50 -8.98 -2.31 -21.64
CA VAL A 50 -9.25 -0.88 -21.78
C VAL A 50 -8.23 -0.26 -22.74
N ILE A 51 -8.74 0.42 -23.75
CA ILE A 51 -7.94 1.27 -24.66
C ILE A 51 -8.53 2.67 -24.58
N SER A 52 -7.80 3.58 -23.95
CA SER A 52 -8.11 5.00 -23.86
C SER A 52 -6.99 5.78 -24.53
N GLN A 53 -7.32 6.65 -25.48
CA GLN A 53 -6.39 7.61 -26.09
C GLN A 53 -6.88 9.01 -25.76
N SER A 54 -6.36 9.58 -24.67
CA SER A 54 -6.70 10.94 -24.22
C SER A 54 -8.19 11.18 -23.93
N ALA A 55 -8.95 10.15 -23.55
CA ALA A 55 -10.34 10.34 -23.11
C ALA A 55 -10.38 10.97 -21.70
N PRO A 56 -11.40 11.80 -21.37
CA PRO A 56 -11.60 12.30 -20.02
C PRO A 56 -11.70 11.14 -19.02
N LEU A 57 -11.00 11.26 -17.88
CA LEU A 57 -11.01 10.24 -16.83
C LEU A 57 -12.43 9.91 -16.38
N GLU A 58 -13.30 10.91 -16.24
CA GLU A 58 -14.71 10.72 -15.89
C GLU A 58 -15.45 9.72 -16.79
N MET A 59 -15.15 9.68 -18.10
CA MET A 59 -15.77 8.73 -19.01
C MET A 59 -15.34 7.29 -18.68
N LEU A 60 -14.05 7.07 -18.43
CA LEU A 60 -13.53 5.76 -18.02
C LEU A 60 -14.13 5.33 -16.67
N LEU A 61 -14.17 6.24 -15.70
CA LEU A 61 -14.73 5.96 -14.38
C LEU A 61 -16.22 5.59 -14.46
N SER A 62 -16.99 6.29 -15.31
CA SER A 62 -18.41 6.00 -15.53
C SER A 62 -18.62 4.61 -16.12
N ARG A 63 -17.81 4.20 -17.10
CA ARG A 63 -17.88 2.84 -17.69
C ARG A 63 -17.56 1.75 -16.68
N ILE A 64 -16.57 1.99 -15.81
CA ILE A 64 -16.25 1.06 -14.73
C ILE A 64 -17.43 0.93 -13.78
N ARG A 65 -18.01 2.05 -13.34
CA ARG A 65 -19.17 2.06 -12.44
C ARG A 65 -20.37 1.32 -13.05
N GLU A 66 -20.72 1.60 -14.30
CA GLU A 66 -21.81 0.94 -15.02
C GLU A 66 -21.64 -0.59 -15.09
N THR A 67 -20.40 -1.05 -15.27
CA THR A 67 -20.11 -2.48 -15.49
C THR A 67 -19.91 -3.25 -14.18
N THR A 68 -19.40 -2.60 -13.14
CA THR A 68 -18.92 -3.27 -11.91
C THR A 68 -19.67 -2.88 -10.65
N ASN A 69 -20.52 -1.85 -10.73
CA ASN A 69 -21.18 -1.23 -9.58
C ASN A 69 -20.22 -0.70 -8.50
N VAL A 70 -18.95 -0.45 -8.85
CA VAL A 70 -17.97 0.17 -7.95
C VAL A 70 -18.10 1.68 -8.01
N ASP A 71 -18.33 2.32 -6.87
CA ASP A 71 -18.36 3.78 -6.76
C ASP A 71 -16.93 4.34 -6.77
N ILE A 72 -16.66 5.35 -7.60
CA ILE A 72 -15.32 5.94 -7.69
C ILE A 72 -15.39 7.43 -7.33
N TYR A 73 -14.82 7.76 -6.18
CA TYR A 73 -14.73 9.12 -5.65
C TYR A 73 -13.39 9.73 -6.07
N ILE A 74 -13.44 10.86 -6.76
CA ILE A 74 -12.26 11.60 -7.22
C ILE A 74 -12.60 13.08 -7.25
N ASP A 75 -11.62 13.93 -6.98
CA ASP A 75 -11.79 15.39 -7.04
C ASP A 75 -12.19 15.85 -8.45
N GLY A 76 -13.00 16.92 -8.50
CA GLY A 76 -13.58 17.41 -9.76
C GLY A 76 -12.53 17.89 -10.79
N ALA A 77 -11.35 18.32 -10.35
CA ALA A 77 -10.28 18.74 -11.26
C ALA A 77 -9.61 17.52 -11.91
N SER A 78 -9.41 16.45 -11.17
CA SER A 78 -8.85 15.20 -11.69
C SER A 78 -9.81 14.47 -12.64
N LYS A 79 -11.14 14.59 -12.47
CA LYS A 79 -12.15 14.01 -13.38
C LYS A 79 -11.98 14.44 -14.85
N LYS A 80 -11.57 15.70 -15.05
CA LYS A 80 -11.41 16.29 -16.38
C LYS A 80 -10.08 15.96 -17.05
N ARG A 81 -9.14 15.35 -16.32
CA ARG A 81 -7.82 15.03 -16.88
C ARG A 81 -7.94 13.96 -17.97
N PRO A 82 -7.31 14.16 -19.14
CA PRO A 82 -7.25 13.12 -20.15
C PRO A 82 -6.39 11.96 -19.66
N VAL A 83 -6.82 10.73 -19.95
CA VAL A 83 -6.09 9.51 -19.61
C VAL A 83 -5.79 8.67 -20.84
N SER A 84 -4.55 8.20 -20.92
CA SER A 84 -4.09 7.28 -21.95
C SER A 84 -3.71 5.95 -21.30
N ILE A 85 -4.48 4.92 -21.60
CA ILE A 85 -4.34 3.59 -20.99
C ILE A 85 -4.52 2.55 -22.10
N ASN A 86 -3.62 1.58 -22.18
CA ASN A 86 -3.78 0.42 -23.06
C ASN A 86 -3.44 -0.84 -22.28
N VAL A 87 -4.49 -1.59 -21.92
CA VAL A 87 -4.40 -2.78 -21.07
C VAL A 87 -5.34 -3.85 -21.58
N LYS A 88 -4.93 -5.11 -21.42
CA LYS A 88 -5.72 -6.27 -21.81
C LYS A 88 -5.76 -7.28 -20.69
N ASN A 89 -6.92 -7.88 -20.47
CA ASN A 89 -7.15 -9.01 -19.57
C ASN A 89 -6.59 -8.76 -18.15
N ILE A 90 -6.90 -7.61 -17.56
CA ILE A 90 -6.50 -7.29 -16.18
C ILE A 90 -7.70 -7.36 -15.24
N SER A 91 -7.47 -7.74 -13.99
CA SER A 91 -8.53 -7.70 -12.95
C SER A 91 -9.00 -6.27 -12.68
N LEU A 92 -10.22 -6.13 -12.13
CA LEU A 92 -10.76 -4.84 -11.71
C LEU A 92 -9.81 -4.08 -10.78
N ILE A 93 -9.23 -4.76 -9.78
CA ILE A 93 -8.29 -4.16 -8.83
C ILE A 93 -7.04 -3.63 -9.55
N GLN A 94 -6.51 -4.39 -10.52
CA GLN A 94 -5.36 -3.93 -11.31
C GLN A 94 -5.72 -2.71 -12.17
N LEU A 95 -6.93 -2.66 -12.74
CA LEU A 95 -7.40 -1.52 -13.52
C LEU A 95 -7.55 -0.27 -12.63
N LEU A 96 -8.24 -0.38 -11.51
CA LEU A 96 -8.44 0.70 -10.54
C LEU A 96 -7.10 1.25 -10.03
N ARG A 97 -6.14 0.37 -9.71
CA ARG A 97 -4.77 0.74 -9.32
C ARG A 97 -4.06 1.54 -10.40
N ARG A 98 -4.24 1.15 -11.66
CA ARG A 98 -3.57 1.81 -12.79
C ARG A 98 -4.14 3.21 -13.05
N ILE A 99 -5.43 3.40 -12.79
CA ILE A 99 -6.12 4.68 -12.86
C ILE A 99 -5.70 5.60 -11.70
N ALA A 100 -5.72 5.08 -10.47
CA ALA A 100 -5.43 5.86 -9.28
C ALA A 100 -3.93 6.18 -9.08
N GLY A 101 -3.04 5.34 -9.59
CA GLY A 101 -1.62 5.43 -9.29
C GLY A 101 -1.31 5.05 -7.84
N ALA A 102 -0.50 5.87 -7.15
CA ALA A 102 0.04 5.54 -5.84
C ALA A 102 -0.84 5.95 -4.63
N ASN A 103 -1.93 6.71 -4.85
CA ASN A 103 -2.68 7.36 -3.77
C ASN A 103 -4.18 7.08 -3.87
N TYR A 104 -4.63 5.98 -3.27
CA TYR A 104 -6.05 5.64 -3.21
C TYR A 104 -6.40 4.83 -1.97
N ALA A 105 -7.67 4.89 -1.60
CA ALA A 105 -8.30 3.97 -0.66
C ALA A 105 -9.32 3.08 -1.41
N MET A 106 -9.25 1.77 -1.19
CA MET A 106 -10.30 0.84 -1.64
C MET A 106 -11.25 0.54 -0.49
N VAL A 107 -12.54 0.67 -0.73
CA VAL A 107 -13.62 0.28 0.18
C VAL A 107 -14.13 -1.09 -0.26
N TYR A 108 -14.30 -1.98 0.72
CA TYR A 108 -14.81 -3.32 0.49
C TYR A 108 -16.14 -3.52 1.22
N ASP A 109 -17.05 -4.21 0.54
CA ASP A 109 -18.22 -4.85 1.13
C ASP A 109 -18.01 -6.38 1.08
N GLY A 110 -17.76 -6.98 2.24
CA GLY A 110 -17.27 -8.36 2.32
C GLY A 110 -15.94 -8.56 1.58
N LEU A 111 -15.94 -9.47 0.58
CA LEU A 111 -14.79 -9.76 -0.28
C LEU A 111 -14.78 -8.95 -1.59
N THR A 112 -15.80 -8.13 -1.81
CA THR A 112 -15.98 -7.37 -3.05
C THR A 112 -15.57 -5.92 -2.86
N VAL A 113 -14.97 -5.32 -3.89
CA VAL A 113 -14.68 -3.88 -3.88
C VAL A 113 -16.01 -3.15 -4.11
N SER A 114 -16.39 -2.26 -3.20
CA SER A 114 -17.60 -1.44 -3.31
C SER A 114 -17.29 -0.01 -3.75
N ALA A 115 -16.12 0.52 -3.37
CA ALA A 115 -15.70 1.83 -3.82
C ALA A 115 -14.18 2.02 -3.93
N LEU A 116 -13.76 3.04 -4.68
CA LEU A 116 -12.41 3.56 -4.77
C LEU A 116 -12.43 5.06 -4.47
N HIS A 117 -11.68 5.51 -3.48
CA HIS A 117 -11.39 6.92 -3.25
C HIS A 117 -10.01 7.22 -3.82
N VAL A 118 -9.96 7.97 -4.92
CA VAL A 118 -8.71 8.53 -5.44
C VAL A 118 -8.39 9.74 -4.59
N LEU A 119 -7.33 9.61 -3.80
CA LEU A 119 -6.96 10.63 -2.83
C LEU A 119 -6.13 11.71 -3.54
N PRO A 120 -6.28 12.98 -3.15
CA PRO A 120 -5.42 14.04 -3.66
C PRO A 120 -3.96 13.64 -3.43
N LYS A 121 -3.11 13.87 -4.44
CA LYS A 121 -1.68 13.86 -4.21
C LYS A 121 -1.42 15.01 -3.25
N GLY A 122 -1.33 14.73 -1.94
CA GLY A 122 -0.83 15.70 -0.97
C GLY A 122 0.44 16.30 -1.55
N LYS A 123 0.38 17.57 -1.93
CA LYS A 123 1.52 18.29 -2.50
C LYS A 123 2.02 19.19 -1.39
N THR A 124 2.98 18.72 -0.61
CA THR A 124 3.87 19.65 0.05
C THR A 124 5.03 19.92 -0.93
N GLN A 125 5.29 21.20 -1.21
CA GLN A 125 6.42 21.61 -2.05
C GLN A 125 7.72 21.24 -1.34
N SER A 126 8.72 20.72 -2.07
CA SER A 126 10.09 20.62 -1.56
C SER A 126 10.60 22.00 -1.15
N ALA A 127 11.47 22.09 -0.14
CA ALA A 127 12.16 23.32 0.22
C ALA A 127 12.91 23.95 -0.98
N ASN A 128 13.21 23.14 -2.01
CA ASN A 128 13.85 23.54 -3.26
C ASN A 128 12.88 23.67 -4.46
N GLY A 129 11.57 23.77 -4.22
CA GLY A 129 10.57 24.24 -5.20
C GLY A 129 10.14 23.27 -6.32
N ASP A 130 10.97 22.33 -6.76
CA ASP A 130 10.75 21.68 -8.07
C ASP A 130 10.13 20.27 -8.05
N ILE A 131 10.03 19.61 -6.89
CA ILE A 131 9.55 18.21 -6.83
C ILE A 131 8.41 18.07 -5.80
N ALA A 132 7.26 17.55 -6.27
CA ALA A 132 6.15 17.17 -5.41
C ALA A 132 6.42 15.79 -4.78
N ILE A 133 6.61 15.77 -3.46
CA ILE A 133 6.88 14.55 -2.69
C ILE A 133 5.55 13.95 -2.25
N SER A 134 5.36 12.63 -2.46
CA SER A 134 4.15 11.95 -1.97
C SER A 134 4.31 11.66 -0.47
N GLU A 135 3.50 12.30 0.36
CA GLU A 135 3.52 12.14 1.84
C GLU A 135 3.18 10.72 2.27
N PHE A 136 2.33 10.04 1.49
CA PHE A 136 1.95 8.65 1.68
C PHE A 136 2.43 7.79 0.51
N SER A 137 2.95 6.61 0.84
CA SER A 137 3.14 5.51 -0.10
C SER A 137 2.67 4.25 0.60
N GLY A 138 1.69 3.55 0.01
CA GLY A 138 1.08 2.41 0.67
C GLY A 138 -0.29 2.08 0.07
N GLN A 139 -1.10 1.38 0.84
CA GLN A 139 -2.47 1.03 0.47
C GLN A 139 -3.40 1.38 1.62
N VAL A 140 -4.55 1.98 1.32
CA VAL A 140 -5.62 2.10 2.32
C VAL A 140 -6.76 1.16 1.96
N LYS A 141 -7.18 0.36 2.94
CA LYS A 141 -8.34 -0.53 2.81
C LYS A 141 -9.38 -0.15 3.86
N ILE A 142 -10.60 0.07 3.43
CA ILE A 142 -11.74 0.36 4.31
C ILE A 142 -12.66 -0.85 4.31
N THR A 143 -12.85 -1.45 5.48
CA THR A 143 -13.70 -2.63 5.69
C THR A 143 -14.54 -2.40 6.93
N ASN A 144 -15.84 -2.66 6.89
CA ASN A 144 -16.75 -2.47 8.04
C ASN A 144 -16.61 -1.08 8.69
N GLN A 145 -16.57 -0.03 7.86
CA GLN A 145 -16.40 1.37 8.29
C GLN A 145 -15.10 1.66 9.08
N ARG A 146 -14.07 0.82 8.96
CA ARG A 146 -12.76 1.06 9.55
C ARG A 146 -11.69 1.09 8.47
N ALA A 147 -10.86 2.12 8.50
CA ALA A 147 -9.75 2.27 7.57
C ALA A 147 -8.48 1.61 8.14
N ARG A 148 -7.78 0.87 7.28
CA ARG A 148 -6.46 0.29 7.55
C ARG A 148 -5.47 0.83 6.54
N MET A 149 -4.48 1.58 7.01
CA MET A 149 -3.40 2.13 6.19
C MET A 149 -2.20 1.20 6.27
N PHE A 150 -1.90 0.52 5.17
CA PHE A 150 -0.76 -0.37 5.02
C PHE A 150 0.43 0.39 4.45
N PHE A 151 1.51 0.47 5.21
CA PHE A 151 2.79 1.03 4.78
C PHE A 151 3.62 -0.11 4.19
N THR A 152 3.56 -0.24 2.86
CA THR A 152 4.16 -1.36 2.11
C THR A 152 4.49 -0.94 0.67
N PRO A 153 5.54 -1.50 0.05
CA PRO A 153 5.81 -1.33 -1.37
C PRO A 153 4.66 -1.87 -2.23
N ALA A 154 4.63 -1.44 -3.50
CA ALA A 154 3.61 -1.84 -4.46
C ALA A 154 3.63 -3.35 -4.78
N ASN A 155 4.83 -3.96 -4.76
CA ASN A 155 5.05 -5.39 -4.94
C ASN A 155 6.45 -5.78 -4.38
N LYS A 156 6.81 -7.07 -4.48
CA LYS A 156 8.07 -7.62 -3.95
C LYS A 156 9.29 -7.44 -4.89
N SER A 157 9.19 -6.73 -6.01
CA SER A 157 10.34 -6.50 -6.89
C SER A 157 11.35 -5.57 -6.23
N LYS A 158 12.64 -5.81 -6.47
CA LYS A 158 13.73 -4.95 -5.96
C LYS A 158 13.51 -3.47 -6.29
N SER A 159 13.16 -3.17 -7.55
CA SER A 159 12.89 -1.80 -7.99
C SER A 159 11.71 -1.14 -7.27
N ALA A 160 10.65 -1.90 -6.95
CA ALA A 160 9.49 -1.37 -6.23
C ALA A 160 9.83 -1.11 -4.75
N ILE A 161 10.63 -1.99 -4.14
CA ILE A 161 11.11 -1.84 -2.77
C ILE A 161 12.06 -0.64 -2.66
N ASP A 162 13.05 -0.53 -3.54
CA ASP A 162 14.01 0.58 -3.54
C ASP A 162 13.29 1.92 -3.77
N SER A 163 12.33 1.97 -4.69
CA SER A 163 11.50 3.16 -4.91
C SER A 163 10.66 3.51 -3.68
N TYR A 164 10.15 2.51 -2.96
CA TYR A 164 9.41 2.70 -1.72
C TYR A 164 10.30 3.30 -0.63
N ILE A 165 11.47 2.70 -0.38
CA ILE A 165 12.42 3.15 0.64
C ILE A 165 12.80 4.61 0.39
N ASN A 166 13.20 4.95 -0.84
CA ASN A 166 13.59 6.32 -1.19
C ASN A 166 12.47 7.33 -0.92
N LYS A 167 11.22 7.00 -1.29
CA LYS A 167 10.06 7.88 -1.04
C LYS A 167 9.78 8.06 0.45
N ARG A 168 9.89 6.99 1.26
CA ARG A 168 9.65 7.07 2.70
C ARG A 168 10.74 7.86 3.42
N HIS A 169 12.00 7.67 3.05
CA HIS A 169 13.12 8.47 3.58
C HIS A 169 13.05 9.94 3.15
N GLU A 170 12.64 10.22 1.91
CA GLU A 170 12.41 11.60 1.45
C GLU A 170 11.27 12.29 2.24
N ALA A 171 10.16 11.57 2.46
CA ALA A 171 9.06 12.06 3.29
C ALA A 171 9.50 12.30 4.76
N LEU A 172 10.35 11.42 5.31
CA LEU A 172 10.90 11.57 6.66
C LEU A 172 11.85 12.77 6.78
N SER A 173 12.74 12.98 5.79
CA SER A 173 13.66 14.12 5.76
C SER A 173 12.89 15.42 5.85
N LYS A 174 11.86 15.54 5.01
CA LYS A 174 10.97 16.70 5.01
C LYS A 174 10.23 16.88 6.33
N LEU A 175 9.66 15.80 6.86
CA LEU A 175 8.95 15.85 8.13
C LEU A 175 9.86 16.28 9.28
N SER A 176 11.13 15.85 9.24
CA SER A 176 12.16 16.26 10.19
C SER A 176 12.55 17.74 10.05
N GLU A 177 12.47 18.32 8.86
CA GLU A 177 12.74 19.75 8.62
C GLU A 177 11.57 20.62 9.08
N GLU A 178 10.34 20.24 8.70
CA GLU A 178 9.12 21.00 8.99
C GLU A 178 8.68 20.86 10.46
N ASN A 179 8.80 19.65 11.02
CA ASN A 179 8.30 19.29 12.35
C ASN A 179 9.28 18.36 13.08
N PRO A 180 10.51 18.82 13.41
CA PRO A 180 11.59 17.98 13.95
C PRO A 180 11.22 17.22 15.22
N ASN A 181 10.39 17.82 16.08
CA ASN A 181 9.99 17.28 17.38
C ASN A 181 8.66 16.51 17.33
N LYS A 182 8.11 16.24 16.15
CA LYS A 182 6.88 15.46 16.02
C LYS A 182 7.16 14.02 16.42
N GLU A 183 6.49 13.56 17.48
CA GLU A 183 6.53 12.16 17.91
C GLU A 183 5.77 11.27 16.92
N LEU A 184 6.40 10.19 16.51
CA LEU A 184 5.90 9.26 15.50
C LEU A 184 6.21 7.82 15.90
N HIS A 185 5.29 6.92 15.57
CA HIS A 185 5.67 5.53 15.44
C HIS A 185 6.36 5.32 14.09
N ALA A 186 7.40 4.49 14.07
CA ALA A 186 8.09 4.11 12.84
C ALA A 186 8.40 2.62 12.83
N GLN A 187 8.36 2.03 11.64
CA GLN A 187 8.89 0.69 11.39
C GLN A 187 10.31 0.79 10.88
N ILE A 188 11.26 0.26 11.63
CA ILE A 188 12.64 0.10 11.18
C ILE A 188 12.78 -1.31 10.62
N SER A 189 13.32 -1.44 9.41
CA SER A 189 13.66 -2.73 8.80
C SER A 189 15.17 -2.82 8.60
N PHE A 190 15.75 -3.97 8.88
CA PHE A 190 17.20 -4.19 8.80
C PHE A 190 17.62 -4.71 7.41
N LYS A 191 18.88 -4.48 7.02
CA LYS A 191 19.44 -4.98 5.75
C LYS A 191 19.66 -6.49 5.75
N GLY A 192 19.99 -7.02 6.92
CA GLY A 192 20.24 -8.42 7.23
C GLY A 192 19.60 -8.74 8.59
N TYR A 193 19.64 -10.00 9.00
CA TYR A 193 19.19 -10.38 10.33
C TYR A 193 20.17 -9.87 11.40
N LEU A 194 19.64 -9.45 12.54
CA LEU A 194 20.41 -9.07 13.72
C LEU A 194 20.24 -10.10 14.82
N SER A 195 21.30 -10.33 15.60
CA SER A 195 21.22 -11.04 16.88
C SER A 195 20.54 -10.19 17.95
N ALA A 196 20.16 -10.83 19.07
CA ALA A 196 19.61 -10.15 20.24
C ALA A 196 20.50 -8.98 20.72
N ASP A 197 21.79 -9.24 20.91
CA ASP A 197 22.75 -8.25 21.42
C ASP A 197 22.93 -7.09 20.44
N GLN A 198 22.90 -7.36 19.14
CA GLN A 198 22.96 -6.32 18.11
C GLN A 198 21.72 -5.42 18.13
N VAL A 199 20.53 -5.96 18.39
CA VAL A 199 19.31 -5.16 18.54
C VAL A 199 19.36 -4.32 19.81
N ILE A 200 19.80 -4.88 20.94
CA ILE A 200 19.97 -4.14 22.20
C ILE A 200 20.95 -2.98 21.99
N ALA A 201 22.11 -3.25 21.40
CA ALA A 201 23.12 -2.23 21.10
C ALA A 201 22.54 -1.13 20.21
N LEU A 202 21.82 -1.49 19.15
CA LEU A 202 21.18 -0.55 18.24
C LEU A 202 20.18 0.38 18.96
N VAL A 203 19.30 -0.19 19.78
CA VAL A 203 18.28 0.55 20.53
C VAL A 203 18.93 1.51 21.53
N ASN A 204 19.93 1.03 22.27
CA ASN A 204 20.62 1.81 23.29
C ASN A 204 21.49 2.94 22.69
N GLU A 205 22.24 2.64 21.61
CA GLU A 205 23.09 3.63 20.91
C GLU A 205 22.26 4.80 20.37
N ASN A 206 21.07 4.50 19.85
CA ASN A 206 20.20 5.50 19.21
C ASN A 206 19.09 6.04 20.14
N GLN A 207 19.05 5.60 21.40
CA GLN A 207 18.05 6.01 22.40
C GLN A 207 16.61 5.85 21.88
N LEU A 208 16.31 4.68 21.31
CA LEU A 208 14.99 4.38 20.74
C LEU A 208 14.05 3.82 21.81
N ASP A 209 12.75 4.08 21.67
CA ASP A 209 11.69 3.47 22.49
C ASP A 209 10.99 2.35 21.68
N PRO A 210 11.42 1.08 21.82
CA PRO A 210 10.84 -0.03 21.07
C PRO A 210 9.44 -0.38 21.57
N VAL A 211 8.53 -0.60 20.62
CA VAL A 211 7.13 -0.99 20.86
C VAL A 211 6.87 -2.43 20.42
N THR A 212 7.52 -2.87 19.34
CA THR A 212 7.36 -4.23 18.80
C THR A 212 8.66 -4.71 18.20
N LEU A 213 9.01 -5.97 18.45
CA LEU A 213 10.12 -6.65 17.79
C LEU A 213 9.61 -7.51 16.64
N ASN A 214 10.25 -7.45 15.48
CA ASN A 214 9.95 -8.32 14.36
C ASN A 214 10.98 -9.45 14.29
N ILE A 215 10.51 -10.67 14.54
CA ILE A 215 11.31 -11.88 14.70
C ILE A 215 10.91 -12.94 13.68
N GLY A 216 11.87 -13.73 13.23
CA GLY A 216 11.60 -14.90 12.40
C GLY A 216 12.51 -15.00 11.19
N TRP A 217 12.35 -16.12 10.47
CA TRP A 217 13.21 -16.51 9.37
C TRP A 217 12.37 -16.78 8.12
N LYS A 218 12.79 -16.22 6.98
CA LYS A 218 12.08 -16.34 5.70
C LYS A 218 10.61 -15.89 5.83
N GLU A 219 9.66 -16.80 5.63
CA GLU A 219 8.23 -16.53 5.69
C GLU A 219 7.63 -16.71 7.10
N ASN A 220 8.39 -17.31 8.04
CA ASN A 220 7.94 -17.59 9.41
C ASN A 220 8.22 -16.40 10.34
N GLY A 221 7.73 -15.23 9.96
CA GLY A 221 7.87 -13.99 10.71
C GLY A 221 6.73 -13.74 11.68
N GLY A 222 7.02 -13.05 12.78
CA GLY A 222 6.05 -12.63 13.78
C GLY A 222 6.41 -11.28 14.41
N GLY A 223 5.42 -10.69 15.09
CA GLY A 223 5.61 -9.52 15.93
C GLY A 223 5.53 -9.91 17.41
N TYR A 224 6.45 -9.41 18.21
CA TYR A 224 6.39 -9.47 19.66
C TYR A 224 6.19 -8.06 20.20
N ASP A 225 4.97 -7.75 20.66
CA ASP A 225 4.65 -6.45 21.26
C ASP A 225 5.23 -6.38 22.68
N LEU A 226 5.93 -5.28 22.96
CA LEU A 226 6.52 -5.02 24.26
C LEU A 226 5.44 -4.61 25.26
N LYS A 227 5.57 -5.08 26.50
CA LYS A 227 4.71 -4.59 27.58
C LYS A 227 5.14 -3.19 27.99
N GLN A 228 4.19 -2.36 28.39
CA GLN A 228 4.47 -1.01 28.84
C GLN A 228 5.49 -1.02 30.00
N GLY A 229 6.60 -0.29 29.84
CA GLY A 229 7.67 -0.20 30.85
C GLY A 229 8.58 -1.44 30.95
N GLU A 230 8.44 -2.41 30.04
CA GLU A 230 9.36 -3.56 29.95
C GLU A 230 10.72 -3.12 29.41
N ALA A 231 11.80 -3.49 30.10
CA ALA A 231 13.15 -3.24 29.61
C ALA A 231 13.42 -4.04 28.32
N ILE A 232 14.12 -3.43 27.35
CA ILE A 232 14.35 -4.04 26.03
C ILE A 232 15.08 -5.38 26.14
N GLU A 233 16.02 -5.53 27.07
CA GLU A 233 16.74 -6.78 27.29
C GLU A 233 15.81 -7.90 27.78
N LEU A 234 14.82 -7.57 28.62
CA LEU A 234 13.83 -8.52 29.11
C LEU A 234 12.82 -8.88 28.01
N ALA A 235 12.40 -7.90 27.22
CA ALA A 235 11.53 -8.12 26.07
C ALA A 235 12.18 -9.05 25.04
N ILE A 236 13.45 -8.84 24.71
CA ILE A 236 14.20 -9.66 23.77
C ILE A 236 14.39 -11.09 24.29
N LYS A 237 14.70 -11.26 25.58
CA LYS A 237 14.77 -12.60 26.20
C LYS A 237 13.42 -13.31 26.15
N SER A 238 12.34 -12.61 26.45
CA SER A 238 10.97 -13.18 26.42
C SER A 238 10.55 -13.54 25.00
N ALA A 239 10.79 -12.65 24.04
CA ALA A 239 10.57 -12.89 22.61
C ALA A 239 11.35 -14.12 22.15
N ALA A 240 12.60 -14.26 22.59
CA ALA A 240 13.43 -15.40 22.22
C ALA A 240 12.91 -16.73 22.77
N ALA A 241 12.56 -16.78 24.06
CA ALA A 241 11.98 -17.97 24.69
C ALA A 241 10.61 -18.36 24.12
N HIS A 242 9.84 -17.38 23.64
CA HIS A 242 8.56 -17.64 22.95
C HIS A 242 8.80 -18.20 21.55
N HIS A 243 9.77 -17.62 20.82
CA HIS A 243 10.09 -18.06 19.46
C HIS A 243 10.74 -19.44 19.45
N GLU A 244 11.59 -19.76 20.42
CA GLU A 244 12.16 -21.11 20.60
C GLU A 244 11.08 -22.18 20.71
N ARG A 245 10.06 -21.95 21.56
CA ARG A 245 8.94 -22.87 21.70
C ARG A 245 8.16 -23.02 20.40
N PHE A 246 7.88 -21.90 19.72
CA PHE A 246 7.23 -21.92 18.42
C PHE A 246 8.04 -22.72 17.36
N ILE A 247 9.36 -22.56 17.31
CA ILE A 247 10.23 -23.30 16.39
C ILE A 247 10.15 -24.80 16.66
N ALA A 248 10.22 -25.20 17.93
CA ALA A 248 10.16 -26.60 18.34
C ALA A 248 8.80 -27.23 17.97
N GLU A 249 7.70 -26.54 18.29
CA GLU A 249 6.34 -26.96 17.93
C GLU A 249 6.17 -27.07 16.40
N LEU A 250 6.65 -26.07 15.64
CA LEU A 250 6.57 -26.10 14.18
C LEU A 250 7.35 -27.28 13.58
N GLN A 251 8.53 -27.57 14.13
CA GLN A 251 9.35 -28.70 13.68
C GLN A 251 8.69 -30.04 13.99
N GLU A 252 8.14 -30.19 15.20
CA GLU A 252 7.40 -31.38 15.60
C GLU A 252 6.19 -31.62 14.68
N ASP A 253 5.36 -30.58 14.49
CA ASP A 253 4.18 -30.63 13.62
C ASP A 253 4.53 -30.99 12.18
N ALA A 254 5.55 -30.36 11.61
CA ALA A 254 5.99 -30.64 10.24
C ALA A 254 6.50 -32.08 10.08
N ASN A 255 7.24 -32.59 11.07
CA ASN A 255 7.72 -33.97 11.08
C ASN A 255 6.57 -34.98 11.23
N MET A 256 5.60 -34.70 12.10
CA MET A 256 4.42 -35.54 12.28
C MET A 256 3.57 -35.60 11.02
N GLN A 257 3.35 -34.47 10.35
CA GLN A 257 2.56 -34.40 9.12
C GLN A 257 3.15 -35.28 8.01
N VAL A 258 4.46 -35.15 7.72
CA VAL A 258 5.15 -35.97 6.72
C VAL A 258 5.12 -37.46 7.11
N THR A 259 5.33 -37.76 8.40
CA THR A 259 5.30 -39.15 8.90
C THR A 259 3.92 -39.79 8.70
N ASN A 260 2.86 -39.08 9.07
CA ASN A 260 1.48 -39.55 8.93
C ASN A 260 1.10 -39.79 7.46
N LEU A 261 1.49 -38.88 6.55
CA LEU A 261 1.22 -39.05 5.11
C LEU A 261 1.96 -40.26 4.52
N ARG A 262 3.22 -40.48 4.93
CA ARG A 262 3.97 -41.68 4.54
C ARG A 262 3.32 -42.96 5.07
N GLN A 263 2.82 -42.96 6.31
CA GLN A 263 2.06 -44.09 6.88
C GLN A 263 0.75 -44.37 6.13
N GLN A 264 0.14 -43.35 5.53
CA GLN A 264 -1.03 -43.47 4.65
C GLN A 264 -0.69 -43.92 3.22
N GLY A 265 0.60 -44.15 2.91
CA GLY A 265 1.06 -44.57 1.59
C GLY A 265 1.11 -43.45 0.55
N ILE A 266 1.04 -42.18 0.97
CA ILE A 266 1.21 -41.03 0.08
C ILE A 266 2.68 -40.93 -0.34
N SER A 267 2.93 -40.83 -1.64
CA SER A 267 4.30 -40.74 -2.17
C SER A 267 4.90 -39.35 -1.99
N ASP A 268 6.23 -39.27 -1.87
CA ASP A 268 6.98 -38.00 -1.79
C ASP A 268 6.68 -37.04 -2.97
N VAL A 269 6.31 -37.57 -4.15
CA VAL A 269 5.90 -36.76 -5.31
C VAL A 269 4.58 -36.03 -5.07
N GLN A 270 3.67 -36.63 -4.31
CA GLN A 270 2.35 -36.08 -4.01
C GLN A 270 2.36 -35.11 -2.82
N MET A 271 3.40 -35.15 -1.97
CA MET A 271 3.52 -34.32 -0.76
C MET A 271 4.69 -33.31 -0.83
N GLN A 272 4.99 -32.80 -2.03
CA GLN A 272 6.08 -31.85 -2.23
C GLN A 272 5.94 -30.59 -1.37
N SER A 273 4.72 -30.10 -1.16
CA SER A 273 4.43 -28.96 -0.28
C SER A 273 4.82 -29.22 1.17
N GLU A 274 4.50 -30.40 1.68
CA GLU A 274 4.73 -30.81 3.06
C GLU A 274 6.22 -31.06 3.31
N LEU A 275 6.91 -31.65 2.33
CA LEU A 275 8.37 -31.80 2.38
C LEU A 275 9.09 -30.45 2.37
N ALA A 276 8.62 -29.50 1.55
CA ALA A 276 9.16 -28.14 1.55
C ALA A 276 8.92 -27.42 2.89
N PHE A 277 7.73 -27.61 3.47
CA PHE A 277 7.40 -27.08 4.80
C PHE A 277 8.28 -27.70 5.90
N GLN A 278 8.47 -29.02 5.90
CA GLN A 278 9.36 -29.72 6.82
C GLN A 278 10.81 -29.23 6.70
N GLN A 279 11.31 -29.07 5.47
CA GLN A 279 12.65 -28.52 5.25
C GLN A 279 12.78 -27.10 5.83
N ASN A 280 11.78 -26.25 5.61
CA ASN A 280 11.78 -24.89 6.14
C ASN A 280 11.77 -24.86 7.69
N ALA A 281 11.00 -25.74 8.34
CA ALA A 281 11.00 -25.86 9.80
C ALA A 281 12.37 -26.35 10.33
N ASN A 282 12.99 -27.32 9.66
CA ASN A 282 14.33 -27.80 10.01
C ASN A 282 15.42 -26.74 9.81
N ASP A 283 15.36 -25.98 8.71
CA ASP A 283 16.26 -24.85 8.45
C ASP A 283 16.14 -23.81 9.58
N MET A 284 14.91 -23.45 9.95
CA MET A 284 14.64 -22.47 11.01
C MET A 284 15.21 -22.93 12.36
N ASN A 285 15.03 -24.20 12.71
CA ASN A 285 15.59 -24.78 13.93
C ASN A 285 17.13 -24.76 13.93
N SER A 286 17.74 -25.11 12.79
CA SER A 286 19.20 -25.05 12.62
C SER A 286 19.76 -23.63 12.75
N VAL A 287 19.09 -22.65 12.14
CA VAL A 287 19.46 -21.24 12.26
C VAL A 287 19.33 -20.75 13.71
N PHE A 288 18.24 -21.08 14.37
CA PHE A 288 18.03 -20.71 15.78
C PHE A 288 19.13 -21.27 16.68
N HIS A 289 19.46 -22.56 16.58
CA HIS A 289 20.52 -23.14 17.41
C HIS A 289 21.93 -22.64 17.09
N SER A 290 22.19 -22.24 15.83
CA SER A 290 23.52 -21.77 15.43
C SER A 290 23.76 -20.28 15.63
N LYS A 291 22.72 -19.45 15.50
CA LYS A 291 22.83 -17.97 15.46
C LYS A 291 21.87 -17.25 16.41
N GLY A 292 21.00 -17.98 17.10
CA GLY A 292 19.95 -17.42 17.94
C GLY A 292 18.75 -16.91 17.14
N VAL A 293 17.90 -16.12 17.79
CA VAL A 293 16.68 -15.59 17.17
C VAL A 293 17.00 -14.53 16.13
N PRO A 294 16.56 -14.71 14.87
CA PRO A 294 16.74 -13.72 13.83
C PRO A 294 15.76 -12.56 14.00
N PHE A 295 16.28 -11.37 14.28
CA PHE A 295 15.52 -10.12 14.26
C PHE A 295 15.69 -9.44 12.91
N TYR A 296 14.61 -8.94 12.33
CA TYR A 296 14.66 -8.28 11.01
C TYR A 296 14.00 -6.90 10.98
N GLY A 297 13.42 -6.47 12.09
CA GLY A 297 12.92 -5.13 12.26
C GLY A 297 12.51 -4.83 13.69
N VAL A 298 12.23 -3.55 13.94
CA VAL A 298 11.70 -3.06 15.22
C VAL A 298 10.75 -1.89 14.93
N ARG A 299 9.60 -1.90 15.59
CA ARG A 299 8.70 -0.74 15.64
C ARG A 299 9.09 0.11 16.85
N VAL A 300 9.29 1.40 16.64
CA VAL A 300 9.72 2.34 17.69
C VAL A 300 8.78 3.54 17.77
N ALA A 301 8.79 4.23 18.90
CA ALA A 301 8.31 5.60 19.03
C ALA A 301 9.54 6.53 19.13
N ALA A 302 9.57 7.59 18.31
CA ALA A 302 10.64 8.59 18.33
C ALA A 302 10.23 9.87 17.59
N THR A 303 10.99 10.94 17.79
CA THR A 303 10.82 12.19 17.01
C THR A 303 11.24 12.02 15.55
N ALA A 304 10.64 12.81 14.66
CA ALA A 304 11.02 12.86 13.25
C ALA A 304 12.53 13.08 13.04
N LYS A 305 13.15 13.94 13.86
CA LYS A 305 14.60 14.21 13.82
C LYS A 305 15.45 12.99 14.19
N GLN A 306 15.09 12.28 15.27
CA GLN A 306 15.80 11.05 15.66
C GLN A 306 15.68 9.98 14.58
N LEU A 307 14.47 9.79 14.03
CA LEU A 307 14.22 8.84 12.95
C LEU A 307 15.03 9.18 11.69
N GLN A 308 15.12 10.45 11.32
CA GLN A 308 15.91 10.88 10.17
C GLN A 308 17.41 10.59 10.38
N ALA A 309 17.94 10.76 11.59
CA ALA A 309 19.34 10.46 11.89
C ALA A 309 19.68 8.97 11.65
N LEU A 310 18.73 8.07 11.88
CA LEU A 310 18.90 6.62 11.63
C LEU A 310 19.08 6.29 10.15
N THR A 311 18.50 7.08 9.24
CA THR A 311 18.57 6.82 7.79
C THR A 311 19.99 7.01 7.24
N SER A 312 20.76 7.90 7.84
CA SER A 312 22.03 8.39 7.30
C SER A 312 23.25 7.73 7.95
N ASN A 313 23.11 7.24 9.19
CA ASN A 313 24.25 6.81 10.01
C ASN A 313 24.43 5.30 10.13
N ASP A 314 23.42 4.48 9.81
CA ASP A 314 23.47 3.07 10.19
C ASP A 314 23.68 2.11 9.01
N ARG A 315 24.80 1.37 9.05
CA ARG A 315 25.10 0.31 8.09
C ARG A 315 24.09 -0.83 8.15
N LYS A 316 23.37 -1.02 9.26
CA LYS A 316 22.42 -2.11 9.54
C LYS A 316 20.99 -1.80 9.09
N ILE A 317 20.59 -0.53 9.05
CA ILE A 317 19.21 -0.13 8.75
C ILE A 317 18.98 -0.02 7.25
N ARG A 318 17.93 -0.70 6.75
CA ARG A 318 17.49 -0.65 5.36
C ARG A 318 16.42 0.42 5.15
N LEU A 319 15.45 0.46 6.05
CA LEU A 319 14.28 1.34 5.96
C LEU A 319 13.96 1.90 7.34
N VAL A 320 13.59 3.18 7.36
CA VAL A 320 12.95 3.84 8.50
C VAL A 320 11.64 4.39 7.95
N ASP A 321 10.55 3.71 8.26
CA ASP A 321 9.23 4.02 7.70
C ASP A 321 8.38 4.73 8.76
N PRO A 322 8.29 6.07 8.72
CA PRO A 322 7.40 6.77 9.62
C PRO A 322 5.96 6.35 9.31
N LEU A 323 5.22 5.90 10.33
CA LEU A 323 3.79 5.58 10.21
C LEU A 323 2.98 6.88 10.21
N TRP A 324 3.24 7.70 9.19
CA TRP A 324 2.63 8.99 8.96
C TRP A 324 2.02 9.00 7.56
N GLY A 325 0.71 9.20 7.50
CA GLY A 325 -0.02 9.23 6.23
C GLY A 325 -0.23 10.64 5.68
N GLY A 326 0.28 11.70 6.34
CA GLY A 326 0.11 13.08 5.88
C GLY A 326 -1.35 13.45 5.64
N SER A 327 -1.60 14.21 4.58
CA SER A 327 -2.96 14.65 4.22
C SER A 327 -3.92 13.48 3.96
N VAL A 328 -3.41 12.32 3.53
CA VAL A 328 -4.22 11.12 3.29
C VAL A 328 -4.77 10.57 4.60
N GLU A 329 -3.97 10.58 5.66
CA GLU A 329 -4.45 10.17 6.98
C GLU A 329 -5.53 11.12 7.48
N ASP A 330 -5.33 12.43 7.35
CA ASP A 330 -6.30 13.44 7.81
C ASP A 330 -7.65 13.30 7.09
N GLU A 331 -7.64 13.12 5.76
CA GLU A 331 -8.86 12.96 4.97
C GLU A 331 -9.65 11.70 5.36
N ILE A 332 -8.96 10.59 5.58
CA ILE A 332 -9.59 9.31 5.90
C ILE A 332 -10.04 9.28 7.36
N ALA A 333 -9.24 9.78 8.29
CA ALA A 333 -9.53 9.78 9.73
C ALA A 333 -10.76 10.64 10.08
N ASN A 334 -11.07 11.66 9.26
CA ASN A 334 -12.29 12.46 9.42
C ASN A 334 -13.59 11.68 9.16
N VAL A 335 -13.51 10.56 8.42
CA VAL A 335 -14.67 9.77 8.00
C VAL A 335 -14.69 8.38 8.65
N TYR A 336 -13.51 7.78 8.81
CA TYR A 336 -13.36 6.41 9.29
C TYR A 336 -12.34 6.34 10.43
N PRO A 337 -12.61 5.59 11.50
CA PRO A 337 -11.57 5.20 12.45
C PRO A 337 -10.41 4.53 11.71
N THR A 338 -9.21 5.09 11.84
CA THR A 338 -8.03 4.68 11.07
C THR A 338 -7.05 3.92 11.94
N THR A 339 -6.59 2.77 11.45
CA THR A 339 -5.49 1.99 12.03
C THR A 339 -4.32 1.97 11.06
N LYS A 340 -3.12 2.23 11.57
CA LYS A 340 -1.88 2.16 10.79
C LYS A 340 -1.25 0.78 10.96
N ILE A 341 -0.96 0.13 9.85
CA ILE A 341 -0.36 -1.19 9.80
C ILE A 341 1.04 -1.06 9.23
N ALA A 342 2.02 -1.26 10.10
CA ALA A 342 3.42 -1.40 9.75
C ALA A 342 3.69 -2.80 9.21
N ILE A 343 4.37 -2.90 8.08
CA ILE A 343 4.88 -4.17 7.56
C ILE A 343 6.39 -4.04 7.42
N PRO A 344 7.20 -4.70 8.27
CA PRO A 344 8.65 -4.70 8.11
C PRO A 344 9.05 -5.30 6.76
N LEU A 345 10.07 -4.73 6.12
CA LEU A 345 10.71 -5.35 4.97
C LEU A 345 11.58 -6.50 5.45
N VAL A 346 11.40 -7.68 4.85
CA VAL A 346 12.29 -8.82 5.04
C VAL A 346 13.68 -8.46 4.50
N PRO A 347 14.78 -8.95 5.10
CA PRO A 347 16.14 -8.71 4.61
C PRO A 347 16.34 -9.16 3.16
N ASP A 348 17.26 -8.53 2.44
CA ASP A 348 17.55 -8.87 1.03
C ASP A 348 18.21 -10.24 0.87
N ASN A 349 18.79 -10.76 1.93
CA ASN A 349 19.46 -12.04 1.97
C ASN A 349 19.28 -12.73 3.32
N GLU A 350 19.51 -14.05 3.32
CA GLU A 350 19.45 -14.90 4.50
C GLU A 350 20.75 -14.86 5.30
N THR A 351 21.26 -13.65 5.54
CA THR A 351 22.52 -13.46 6.28
C THR A 351 22.31 -12.63 7.53
N PHE A 352 23.04 -13.02 8.57
CA PHE A 352 23.20 -12.16 9.75
C PHE A 352 24.24 -11.10 9.44
N ILE A 353 23.99 -9.87 9.88
CA ILE A 353 24.98 -8.81 9.79
C ILE A 353 26.12 -9.16 10.75
N PRO A 354 27.39 -9.21 10.31
CA PRO A 354 28.49 -9.53 11.19
C PRO A 354 28.61 -8.49 12.32
N GLU A 355 28.96 -8.95 13.52
CA GLU A 355 29.36 -8.05 14.59
C GLU A 355 30.63 -7.32 14.16
N ILE A 356 30.55 -5.98 14.10
CA ILE A 356 31.75 -5.17 13.95
C ILE A 356 32.36 -5.11 15.34
N THR A 357 33.29 -6.01 15.64
CA THR A 357 34.27 -5.76 16.70
C THR A 357 35.11 -4.59 16.23
N GLU A 358 34.76 -3.38 16.68
CA GLU A 358 35.72 -2.30 16.65
C GLU A 358 36.90 -2.75 17.51
N ASP A 359 38.02 -3.08 16.87
CA ASP A 359 39.33 -2.98 17.50
C ASP A 359 39.52 -1.50 17.88
N ARG A 360 38.94 -1.10 19.01
CA ARG A 360 39.20 0.20 19.63
C ARG A 360 40.64 0.16 20.13
N LYS A 361 41.56 0.63 19.30
CA LYS A 361 42.89 1.07 19.71
C LYS A 361 42.85 2.49 20.23
#